data_AF-A0A316NGP3-F1
#
_entry.id   AF-A0A316NGP3-F1
#
_cell.length_a   1.000
_cell.length_b   1.000
_cell.length_c   1.000
_cell.angle_alpha   90.00
_cell.angle_beta   90.00
_cell.angle_gamma   90.00
#
_symmetry.space_group_name_H-M   'P 1'
#
loop_
_entity.id
_entity.type
_entity.pdbx_description
1 polymer ?
#
loop_
_entity_poly.entity_id
_entity_poly.type
_entity_poly.pdbx_seq_one_letter_code
_entity_poly.pdbx_strand_id
1 'polypeptide(L)'
;MKKANQIRQILQFYVQINKLKTIIADEPNNFSIADNTFGSIILAIACNSEFQETPNVGKILRMLILDEYVRQNETYPTSIIQYKSELDEYWALQSKDAKLAFKYKLMDSYFTKLISEKLDKVPKSQFLNEAKIFLNLMGNDDDKKCEEIIKFYCLNYRLKKKKRAGWDNTHWQVQAKRTETVAEHIVSTMALAMAIETECRYDIDLDKVLIMLAIHETGETLIGDITPHDGMSKEQKKMIEEQAMEDALGNLENKTQMLATLLDFDNRETKEAQFAHLIDKLDPVIQCKIYQDLGLQKPITLLQGSKCLKSPKIKDCIASGAKTVFDIWYETEKHYFQGNRAFPELESILKATKDNNLFTNLWHGVFKESIELTEEEHCALVKQIVGIAKKLYDDDNVDCVYLSKEQDSNYPKGNIQVVAVLKEEKEKEPSIQDVSDQISITVQYHPISNYSYADPDTIGMHAEPTILFDKSGRMTKIKDTLTHTSHISIWNQVEYVPPIEKPITLQLKKQ
;
A
#
# COMPACT_ATOMS: atom_id res chain seq x y z
N MET A 1 -1.30 -18.95 -4.97
CA MET A 1 -0.02 -18.49 -5.55
C MET A 1 -0.10 -17.30 -6.53
N LYS A 2 -0.71 -17.38 -7.74
CA LYS A 2 -0.70 -16.22 -8.69
C LYS A 2 -1.30 -14.95 -8.09
N LYS A 3 -2.49 -15.05 -7.50
CA LYS A 3 -3.20 -13.93 -6.85
C LYS A 3 -2.42 -13.35 -5.66
N ALA A 4 -1.88 -14.20 -4.80
CA ALA A 4 -1.04 -13.75 -3.69
C ALA A 4 0.26 -13.07 -4.13
N ASN A 5 0.91 -13.59 -5.18
CA ASN A 5 2.09 -12.95 -5.74
C ASN A 5 1.77 -11.60 -6.38
N GLN A 6 0.61 -11.46 -7.05
CA GLN A 6 0.11 -10.17 -7.56
C GLN A 6 -0.07 -9.17 -6.42
N ILE A 7 -0.78 -9.56 -5.35
CA ILE A 7 -1.01 -8.71 -4.17
C ILE A 7 0.31 -8.32 -3.49
N ARG A 8 1.24 -9.28 -3.35
CA ARG A 8 2.59 -9.02 -2.83
C ARG A 8 3.31 -7.99 -3.67
N GLN A 9 3.31 -8.13 -5.00
CA GLN A 9 3.96 -7.17 -5.90
C GLN A 9 3.34 -5.77 -5.82
N ILE A 10 2.01 -5.67 -5.71
CA ILE A 10 1.30 -4.41 -5.49
C ILE A 10 1.77 -3.75 -4.19
N LEU A 11 1.75 -4.48 -3.07
CA LEU A 11 2.13 -3.95 -1.76
C LEU A 11 3.62 -3.61 -1.68
N GLN A 12 4.50 -4.42 -2.28
CA GLN A 12 5.93 -4.13 -2.36
C GLN A 12 6.19 -2.84 -3.14
N PHE A 13 5.56 -2.69 -4.30
CA PHE A 13 5.64 -1.46 -5.09
C PHE A 13 5.14 -0.25 -4.29
N TYR A 14 3.99 -0.38 -3.64
CA TYR A 14 3.42 0.69 -2.83
C TYR A 14 4.34 1.11 -1.69
N VAL A 15 4.93 0.17 -0.95
CA VAL A 15 5.89 0.49 0.13
C VAL A 15 7.13 1.18 -0.41
N GLN A 16 7.64 0.73 -1.56
CA GLN A 16 8.82 1.34 -2.19
C GLN A 16 8.55 2.75 -2.70
N ILE A 17 7.38 3.01 -3.29
CA ILE A 17 7.02 4.35 -3.75
C ILE A 17 6.63 5.27 -2.59
N ASN A 18 6.15 4.71 -1.47
CA ASN A 18 5.85 5.49 -0.26
C ASN A 18 7.10 6.19 0.29
N LYS A 19 8.31 5.68 0.01
CA LYS A 19 9.58 6.36 0.32
C LYS A 19 9.64 7.78 -0.23
N LEU A 20 9.02 8.04 -1.38
CA LEU A 20 9.00 9.37 -1.99
C LEU A 20 8.37 10.42 -1.07
N LYS A 21 7.49 10.01 -0.14
CA LYS A 21 6.90 10.89 0.89
C LYS A 21 7.87 11.22 2.03
N THR A 22 8.90 10.41 2.22
CA THR A 22 9.83 10.50 3.36
C THR A 22 11.17 11.13 3.02
N ILE A 23 11.58 11.07 1.74
CA ILE A 23 12.83 11.65 1.26
C ILE A 23 12.61 13.12 0.93
N ILE A 24 13.28 14.01 1.65
CA ILE A 24 13.23 15.46 1.43
C ILE A 24 14.11 15.83 0.24
N ALA A 25 13.50 16.45 -0.78
CA ALA A 25 14.18 16.90 -2.00
C ALA A 25 14.44 18.42 -1.99
N ASP A 26 13.69 19.18 -1.19
CA ASP A 26 13.84 20.62 -1.01
C ASP A 26 13.76 20.95 0.50
N GLU A 27 14.93 20.97 1.13
CA GLU A 27 15.12 21.23 2.55
C GLU A 27 14.54 22.57 3.01
N PRO A 28 14.78 23.72 2.33
CA PRO A 28 14.18 25.01 2.72
C PRO A 28 12.66 25.01 2.85
N ASN A 29 11.95 24.27 1.98
CA ASN A 29 10.49 24.17 2.03
C ASN A 29 9.99 22.92 2.79
N ASN A 30 10.89 22.02 3.18
CA ASN A 30 10.58 20.70 3.73
C ASN A 30 9.66 19.87 2.81
N PHE A 31 9.93 19.94 1.50
CA PHE A 31 9.18 19.19 0.49
C PHE A 31 9.87 17.89 0.14
N SER A 32 9.07 16.83 0.08
CA SER A 32 9.52 15.52 -0.34
C SER A 32 9.64 15.41 -1.86
N ILE A 33 10.20 14.28 -2.33
CA ILE A 33 10.17 13.95 -3.76
C ILE A 33 8.72 13.89 -4.27
N ALA A 34 7.81 13.30 -3.49
CA ALA A 34 6.40 13.22 -3.87
C ALA A 34 5.74 14.61 -3.94
N ASP A 35 6.05 15.54 -3.04
CA ASP A 35 5.56 16.94 -3.14
C ASP A 35 5.99 17.60 -4.47
N ASN A 36 7.23 17.41 -4.91
CA ASN A 36 7.73 17.97 -6.19
C ASN A 36 7.18 17.23 -7.42
N THR A 37 6.98 15.93 -7.31
CA THR A 37 6.33 15.11 -8.34
C THR A 37 4.91 15.61 -8.57
N PHE A 38 4.16 15.86 -7.50
CA PHE A 38 2.82 16.44 -7.55
C PHE A 38 2.80 17.79 -8.28
N GLY A 39 3.73 18.70 -7.96
CA GLY A 39 3.80 19.98 -8.65
C GLY A 39 4.08 19.85 -10.15
N SER A 40 4.92 18.89 -10.55
CA SER A 40 5.17 18.57 -11.97
C SER A 40 3.91 18.03 -12.65
N ILE A 41 3.13 17.18 -11.97
CA ILE A 41 1.85 16.63 -12.45
C ILE A 41 0.82 17.75 -12.66
N ILE A 42 0.70 18.67 -11.70
CA ILE A 42 -0.22 19.81 -11.80
C ILE A 42 0.14 20.70 -13.00
N LEU A 43 1.43 20.91 -13.26
CA LEU A 43 1.87 21.67 -14.44
C LEU A 43 1.55 20.95 -15.74
N ALA A 44 1.71 19.62 -15.80
CA ALA A 44 1.31 18.84 -16.97
C ALA A 44 -0.19 19.01 -17.29
N ILE A 45 -1.04 18.97 -16.26
CA ILE A 45 -2.48 19.14 -16.39
C ILE A 45 -2.84 20.56 -16.82
N ALA A 46 -2.28 21.57 -16.16
CA ALA A 46 -2.56 22.98 -16.46
C ALA A 46 -2.07 23.36 -17.86
N CYS A 47 -0.85 22.99 -18.22
CA CYS A 47 -0.32 23.28 -19.55
C CYS A 47 -1.10 22.55 -20.65
N ASN A 48 -1.51 21.30 -20.42
CA ASN A 48 -2.34 20.60 -21.40
C ASN A 48 -3.78 21.13 -21.49
N SER A 49 -4.33 21.68 -20.39
CA SER A 49 -5.59 22.43 -20.44
C SER A 49 -5.49 23.58 -21.43
N GLU A 50 -4.45 24.40 -21.31
CA GLU A 50 -4.36 25.63 -22.09
C GLU A 50 -3.78 25.44 -23.50
N PHE A 51 -2.89 24.49 -23.70
CA PHE A 51 -2.12 24.37 -24.96
C PHE A 51 -2.31 23.04 -25.69
N GLN A 52 -3.02 22.08 -25.09
CA GLN A 52 -3.26 20.75 -25.68
C GLN A 52 -1.95 20.12 -26.22
N GLU A 53 -0.87 20.23 -25.43
CA GLU A 53 0.48 19.84 -25.86
C GLU A 53 0.58 18.34 -26.19
N THR A 54 -0.28 17.49 -25.63
CA THR A 54 -0.33 16.06 -25.92
C THR A 54 -1.76 15.51 -25.91
N PRO A 55 -2.06 14.50 -26.76
CA PRO A 55 -3.30 13.74 -26.65
C PRO A 55 -3.29 12.75 -25.47
N ASN A 56 -2.14 12.44 -24.87
CA ASN A 56 -2.02 11.50 -23.77
C ASN A 56 -1.22 12.09 -22.59
N VAL A 57 -1.92 12.86 -21.74
CA VAL A 57 -1.34 13.39 -20.50
C VAL A 57 -1.00 12.27 -19.52
N GLY A 58 -1.79 11.19 -19.48
CA GLY A 58 -1.58 10.07 -18.55
C GLY A 58 -0.21 9.41 -18.72
N LYS A 59 0.30 9.31 -19.96
CA LYS A 59 1.68 8.89 -20.26
C LYS A 59 2.73 9.79 -19.60
N ILE A 60 2.55 11.12 -19.66
CA ILE A 60 3.43 12.08 -18.98
C ILE A 60 3.38 11.88 -17.46
N LEU A 61 2.18 11.70 -16.89
CA LEU A 61 2.01 11.48 -15.45
C LEU A 61 2.73 10.21 -14.99
N ARG A 62 2.62 9.12 -15.77
CA ARG A 62 3.38 7.88 -15.51
C ARG A 62 4.89 8.12 -15.59
N MET A 63 5.39 8.77 -16.63
CA MET A 63 6.83 9.06 -16.75
C MET A 63 7.38 9.80 -15.51
N LEU A 64 6.65 10.80 -15.01
CA LEU A 64 7.02 11.57 -13.82
C LEU A 64 7.13 10.69 -12.56
N ILE A 65 6.13 9.82 -12.33
CA ILE A 65 6.09 8.92 -11.17
C ILE A 65 7.16 7.82 -11.28
N LEU A 66 7.31 7.23 -12.47
CA LEU A 66 8.23 6.12 -12.75
C LEU A 66 9.70 6.55 -12.62
N ASP A 67 10.04 7.75 -13.10
CA ASP A 67 11.39 8.29 -12.99
C ASP A 67 11.79 8.42 -11.52
N GLU A 68 10.94 9.00 -10.68
CA GLU A 68 11.23 9.16 -9.25
C GLU A 68 11.27 7.82 -8.53
N TYR A 69 10.37 6.89 -8.86
CA TYR A 69 10.42 5.54 -8.31
C TYR A 69 11.79 4.89 -8.58
N VAL A 70 12.25 4.86 -9.83
CA VAL A 70 13.47 4.14 -10.21
C VAL A 70 14.72 4.87 -9.73
N ARG A 71 14.71 6.19 -9.59
CA ARG A 71 15.83 6.91 -8.95
C ARG A 71 16.02 6.52 -7.49
N GLN A 72 14.93 6.18 -6.78
CA GLN A 72 14.98 5.81 -5.36
C GLN A 72 15.03 4.30 -5.11
N ASN A 73 14.98 3.48 -6.15
CA ASN A 73 14.98 2.02 -6.05
C ASN A 73 15.90 1.41 -7.12
N GLU A 74 16.82 0.54 -6.72
CA GLU A 74 17.85 -0.02 -7.62
C GLU A 74 17.28 -0.91 -8.74
N THR A 75 15.99 -1.25 -8.71
CA THR A 75 15.35 -2.17 -9.65
C THR A 75 14.05 -1.61 -10.20
N TYR A 76 13.82 -1.86 -11.50
CA TYR A 76 12.52 -1.62 -12.12
C TYR A 76 11.57 -2.76 -11.70
N PRO A 77 10.42 -2.47 -11.08
CA PRO A 77 9.62 -3.50 -10.44
C PRO A 77 8.70 -4.17 -11.45
N THR A 78 8.45 -5.46 -11.23
CA THR A 78 7.63 -6.29 -12.13
C THR A 78 6.21 -5.75 -12.28
N SER A 79 5.65 -5.15 -11.22
CA SER A 79 4.29 -4.62 -11.15
C SER A 79 3.97 -3.45 -12.06
N ILE A 80 4.96 -2.89 -12.77
CA ILE A 80 4.78 -1.80 -13.74
C ILE A 80 5.66 -2.03 -14.98
N ILE A 81 6.10 -3.28 -15.21
CA ILE A 81 7.05 -3.64 -16.28
C ILE A 81 6.55 -3.23 -17.68
N GLN A 82 5.23 -3.16 -17.88
CA GLN A 82 4.63 -2.71 -19.13
C GLN A 82 4.98 -1.26 -19.49
N TYR A 83 5.26 -0.42 -18.49
CA TYR A 83 5.62 0.99 -18.68
C TYR A 83 7.13 1.24 -18.82
N LYS A 84 7.95 0.18 -18.83
CA LYS A 84 9.42 0.31 -18.92
C LYS A 84 9.85 1.10 -20.16
N SER A 85 9.20 0.85 -21.29
CA SER A 85 9.47 1.57 -22.54
C SER A 85 9.20 3.07 -22.45
N GLU A 86 8.18 3.49 -21.68
CA GLU A 86 7.89 4.91 -21.44
C GLU A 86 9.02 5.57 -20.61
N LEU A 87 9.57 4.85 -19.64
CA LEU A 87 10.70 5.35 -18.85
C LEU A 87 11.99 5.43 -19.67
N ASP A 88 12.28 4.42 -20.48
CA ASP A 88 13.44 4.42 -21.39
C ASP A 88 13.36 5.60 -22.39
N GLU A 89 12.16 5.84 -22.92
CA GLU A 89 11.84 6.99 -23.79
C GLU A 89 12.04 8.33 -23.06
N TYR A 90 11.62 8.42 -21.80
CA TYR A 90 11.79 9.59 -20.94
C TYR A 90 13.27 9.91 -20.70
N TRP A 91 14.07 8.93 -20.25
CA TRP A 91 15.49 9.13 -19.96
C TRP A 91 16.31 9.49 -21.20
N ALA A 92 15.92 8.97 -22.36
CA ALA A 92 16.55 9.32 -23.62
C ALA A 92 16.00 10.61 -24.26
N LEU A 93 14.98 11.25 -23.66
CA LEU A 93 14.28 12.43 -24.18
C LEU A 93 13.85 12.27 -25.64
N GLN A 94 13.43 11.06 -26.03
CA GLN A 94 13.23 10.69 -27.44
C GLN A 94 11.97 11.29 -28.05
N SER A 95 10.89 11.38 -27.27
CA SER A 95 9.59 11.83 -27.76
C SER A 95 9.22 13.25 -27.33
N LYS A 96 8.10 13.75 -27.85
CA LYS A 96 7.48 14.99 -27.38
C LYS A 96 7.05 14.86 -25.91
N ASP A 97 6.38 13.78 -25.53
CA ASP A 97 5.88 13.57 -24.17
C ASP A 97 7.02 13.47 -23.15
N ALA A 98 8.13 12.81 -23.51
CA ALA A 98 9.34 12.75 -22.69
C ALA A 98 9.93 14.15 -22.41
N LYS A 99 10.01 14.99 -23.45
CA LYS A 99 10.49 16.37 -23.34
C LYS A 99 9.53 17.24 -22.52
N LEU A 100 8.22 17.04 -22.66
CA LEU A 100 7.20 17.73 -21.86
C LEU A 100 7.31 17.34 -20.37
N ALA A 101 7.40 16.04 -20.06
CA ALA A 101 7.62 15.57 -18.69
C ALA A 101 8.87 16.23 -18.06
N PHE A 102 9.99 16.29 -18.79
CA PHE A 102 11.20 16.97 -18.32
C PHE A 102 11.00 18.48 -18.14
N LYS A 103 10.32 19.14 -19.09
CA LYS A 103 9.92 20.56 -19.01
C LYS A 103 9.12 20.83 -17.74
N TYR A 104 8.15 20.00 -17.39
CA TYR A 104 7.32 20.23 -16.20
C TYR A 104 8.09 20.06 -14.88
N LYS A 105 9.09 19.16 -14.81
CA LYS A 105 9.99 19.07 -13.64
C LYS A 105 10.81 20.35 -13.46
N LEU A 106 11.35 20.90 -14.55
CA LEU A 106 12.08 22.17 -14.51
C LEU A 106 11.18 23.32 -14.06
N MET A 107 9.94 23.36 -14.56
CA MET A 107 8.94 24.34 -14.19
C MET A 107 8.54 24.25 -12.71
N ASP A 108 8.31 23.05 -12.15
CA ASP A 108 8.01 22.89 -10.72
C ASP A 108 9.17 23.38 -9.84
N SER A 109 10.41 23.03 -10.20
CA SER A 109 11.60 23.49 -9.48
C SER A 109 11.69 25.02 -9.47
N TYR A 110 11.50 25.65 -10.64
CA TYR A 110 11.54 27.11 -10.76
C TYR A 110 10.39 27.77 -9.99
N PHE A 111 9.16 27.32 -10.16
CA PHE A 111 8.01 27.94 -9.50
C PHE A 111 7.99 27.71 -8.00
N THR A 112 8.43 26.55 -7.51
CA THR A 112 8.59 26.30 -6.07
C THR A 112 9.52 27.33 -5.44
N LYS A 113 10.66 27.61 -6.09
CA LYS A 113 11.60 28.65 -5.66
C LYS A 113 10.99 30.05 -5.77
N LEU A 114 10.36 30.36 -6.90
CA LEU A 114 9.75 31.67 -7.12
C LEU A 114 8.68 31.98 -6.07
N ILE A 115 7.83 31.00 -5.74
CA ILE A 115 6.78 31.12 -4.73
C ILE A 115 7.39 31.34 -3.34
N SER A 116 8.34 30.52 -2.93
CA SER A 116 8.96 30.62 -1.59
C SER A 116 9.71 31.94 -1.39
N GLU A 117 10.32 32.47 -2.45
CA GLU A 117 11.07 33.71 -2.41
C GLU A 117 10.18 34.94 -2.52
N LYS A 118 9.14 34.92 -3.36
CA LYS A 118 8.49 36.15 -3.83
C LYS A 118 6.97 36.26 -3.69
N LEU A 119 6.18 35.17 -3.63
CA LEU A 119 4.71 35.24 -3.78
C LEU A 119 4.04 36.29 -2.88
N ASP A 120 4.45 36.36 -1.61
CA ASP A 120 3.91 37.32 -0.63
C ASP A 120 4.89 38.49 -0.33
N LYS A 121 6.02 38.57 -1.05
CA LYS A 121 7.10 39.55 -0.79
C LYS A 121 7.23 40.62 -1.87
N VAL A 122 6.57 40.45 -3.02
CA VAL A 122 6.57 41.41 -4.12
C VAL A 122 5.15 41.69 -4.62
N PRO A 123 4.90 42.80 -5.32
CA PRO A 123 3.61 43.04 -5.96
C PRO A 123 3.19 41.89 -6.88
N LYS A 124 1.92 41.50 -6.85
CA LYS A 124 1.38 40.39 -7.67
C LYS A 124 1.71 40.52 -9.15
N SER A 125 1.69 41.74 -9.71
CA SER A 125 2.07 42.00 -11.11
C SER A 125 3.53 41.67 -11.40
N GLN A 126 4.44 41.96 -10.46
CA GLN A 126 5.86 41.63 -10.59
C GLN A 126 6.07 40.11 -10.57
N PHE A 127 5.44 39.42 -9.61
CA PHE A 127 5.49 37.95 -9.53
C PHE A 127 4.98 37.29 -10.82
N LEU A 128 3.80 37.72 -11.30
CA LEU A 128 3.20 37.17 -12.51
C LEU A 128 4.07 37.44 -13.74
N ASN A 129 4.64 38.64 -13.89
CA ASN A 129 5.52 38.93 -15.02
C ASN A 129 6.76 38.04 -15.05
N GLU A 130 7.39 37.81 -13.90
CA GLU A 130 8.56 36.93 -13.81
C GLU A 130 8.22 35.47 -14.12
N ALA A 131 7.11 34.98 -13.57
CA ALA A 131 6.61 33.64 -13.86
C ALA A 131 6.26 33.45 -15.35
N LYS A 132 5.60 34.44 -15.97
CA LYS A 132 5.26 34.42 -17.39
C LYS A 132 6.49 34.43 -18.29
N ILE A 133 7.52 35.23 -17.97
CA ILE A 133 8.78 35.22 -18.73
C ILE A 133 9.35 33.80 -18.78
N PHE A 134 9.33 33.09 -17.66
CA PHE A 134 9.81 31.70 -17.63
C PHE A 134 8.93 30.76 -18.48
N LEU A 135 7.60 30.84 -18.39
CA LEU A 135 6.71 30.03 -19.23
C LEU A 135 6.91 30.29 -20.73
N ASN A 136 7.07 31.56 -21.11
CA ASN A 136 7.33 31.97 -22.49
C ASN A 136 8.67 31.38 -22.98
N LEU A 137 9.71 31.36 -22.13
CA LEU A 137 10.98 30.69 -22.43
C LEU A 137 10.84 29.17 -22.59
N MET A 138 9.86 28.56 -21.91
CA MET A 138 9.54 27.13 -22.02
C MET A 138 8.56 26.82 -23.18
N GLY A 139 8.25 27.80 -24.03
CA GLY A 139 7.46 27.62 -25.27
C GLY A 139 5.96 27.81 -25.11
N ASN A 140 5.47 28.41 -24.03
CA ASN A 140 4.07 28.79 -23.84
C ASN A 140 3.92 30.29 -24.10
N ASP A 141 3.45 30.70 -25.28
CA ASP A 141 3.57 32.08 -25.80
C ASP A 141 2.30 32.95 -25.69
N ASP A 142 1.28 32.49 -24.97
CA ASP A 142 0.06 33.25 -24.68
C ASP A 142 0.02 33.71 -23.22
N ASP A 143 0.13 35.02 -23.03
CA ASP A 143 0.18 35.66 -21.71
C ASP A 143 -1.04 35.37 -20.83
N LYS A 144 -2.24 35.21 -21.41
CA LYS A 144 -3.46 34.92 -20.64
C LYS A 144 -3.47 33.46 -20.18
N LYS A 145 -3.16 32.54 -21.09
CA LYS A 145 -3.02 31.11 -20.79
C LYS A 145 -1.96 30.87 -19.73
N CYS A 146 -0.80 31.50 -19.87
CA CYS A 146 0.28 31.46 -18.89
C CYS A 146 -0.18 31.97 -17.51
N GLU A 147 -0.96 33.04 -17.46
CA GLU A 147 -1.50 33.55 -16.20
C GLU A 147 -2.45 32.54 -15.52
N GLU A 148 -3.33 31.86 -16.26
CA GLU A 148 -4.21 30.83 -15.70
C GLU A 148 -3.43 29.60 -15.21
N ILE A 149 -2.39 29.15 -15.93
CA ILE A 149 -1.47 28.10 -15.45
C ILE A 149 -0.83 28.48 -14.12
N ILE A 150 -0.30 29.71 -14.02
CA ILE A 150 0.37 30.19 -12.81
C ILE A 150 -0.62 30.25 -11.64
N LYS A 151 -1.85 30.74 -11.86
CA LYS A 151 -2.90 30.78 -10.83
C LYS A 151 -3.24 29.38 -10.33
N PHE A 152 -3.49 28.45 -11.25
CA PHE A 152 -3.83 27.08 -10.90
C PHE A 152 -2.70 26.36 -10.16
N TYR A 153 -1.45 26.53 -10.61
CA TYR A 153 -0.28 25.97 -9.92
C TYR A 153 -0.09 26.57 -8.53
N CYS A 154 -0.15 27.90 -8.38
CA CYS A 154 -0.02 28.57 -7.08
C CYS A 154 -1.12 28.13 -6.09
N LEU A 155 -2.32 27.85 -6.57
CA LEU A 155 -3.40 27.33 -5.74
C LEU A 155 -3.09 25.90 -5.25
N ASN A 156 -2.76 24.99 -6.17
CA ASN A 156 -2.43 23.60 -5.84
C ASN A 156 -1.10 23.45 -5.08
N TYR A 157 -0.16 24.39 -5.21
CA TYR A 157 1.05 24.46 -4.40
C TYR A 157 0.74 24.45 -2.88
N ARG A 158 -0.44 24.94 -2.47
CA ARG A 158 -0.89 24.86 -1.08
C ARG A 158 -1.01 23.42 -0.57
N LEU A 159 -1.35 22.47 -1.44
CA LEU A 159 -1.47 21.05 -1.09
C LEU A 159 -0.11 20.42 -0.73
N LYS A 160 1.01 20.92 -1.31
CA LYS A 160 2.39 20.53 -0.90
C LYS A 160 2.69 20.90 0.56
N LYS A 161 1.97 21.87 1.14
CA LYS A 161 2.14 22.31 2.54
C LYS A 161 1.03 21.82 3.47
N LYS A 162 -0.08 21.32 2.91
CA LYS A 162 -1.25 20.90 3.68
C LYS A 162 -1.03 19.47 4.18
N LYS A 163 -0.81 19.33 5.49
CA LYS A 163 -0.81 18.00 6.14
C LYS A 163 -2.22 17.41 6.10
N ARG A 164 -2.33 16.10 5.84
CA ARG A 164 -3.60 15.37 5.93
C ARG A 164 -4.12 15.43 7.37
N ALA A 165 -5.34 15.94 7.54
CA ALA A 165 -5.94 16.22 8.84
C ALA A 165 -6.09 14.95 9.67
N GLY A 166 -6.39 13.81 9.04
CA GLY A 166 -6.49 12.52 9.72
C GLY A 166 -5.27 12.16 10.58
N TRP A 167 -4.06 12.56 10.18
CA TRP A 167 -2.82 12.23 10.89
C TRP A 167 -2.42 13.24 11.98
N ASP A 168 -3.10 14.40 12.04
CA ASP A 168 -2.72 15.51 12.90
C ASP A 168 -2.93 15.23 14.41
N ASN A 169 -2.56 16.21 15.24
CA ASN A 169 -2.64 16.12 16.70
C ASN A 169 -4.08 16.22 17.26
N THR A 170 -5.10 16.45 16.44
CA THR A 170 -6.51 16.51 16.82
C THR A 170 -7.29 15.27 16.39
N HIS A 171 -6.79 14.49 15.43
CA HIS A 171 -7.39 13.25 14.92
C HIS A 171 -6.65 12.02 15.46
N TRP A 172 -5.87 11.32 14.63
CA TRP A 172 -5.19 10.08 15.03
C TRP A 172 -3.84 10.28 15.74
N GLN A 173 -3.37 11.52 15.88
CA GLN A 173 -2.20 11.91 16.67
C GLN A 173 -0.93 11.11 16.35
N VAL A 174 -0.64 10.92 15.05
CA VAL A 174 0.54 10.19 14.58
C VAL A 174 1.81 10.90 15.07
N GLN A 175 2.72 10.15 15.70
CA GLN A 175 3.95 10.66 16.33
C GLN A 175 5.14 10.66 15.36
N ALA A 176 4.93 11.19 14.15
CA ALA A 176 5.99 11.31 13.16
C ALA A 176 6.59 12.73 13.17
N LYS A 177 7.89 12.84 12.86
CA LYS A 177 8.54 14.15 12.62
C LYS A 177 7.85 14.89 11.47
N ARG A 178 7.46 14.14 10.45
CA ARG A 178 6.72 14.59 9.28
C ARG A 178 5.58 13.61 9.03
N THR A 179 4.37 14.14 8.86
CA THR A 179 3.19 13.40 8.43
C THR A 179 2.91 13.75 6.98
N GLU A 180 2.29 12.82 6.28
CA GLU A 180 1.84 12.97 4.89
C GLU A 180 1.11 14.30 4.62
N THR A 181 1.44 14.90 3.48
CA THR A 181 0.72 16.03 2.88
C THR A 181 -0.36 15.53 1.91
N VAL A 182 -1.30 16.40 1.55
CA VAL A 182 -2.33 16.08 0.55
C VAL A 182 -1.69 15.78 -0.82
N ALA A 183 -0.67 16.55 -1.20
CA ALA A 183 0.09 16.30 -2.43
C ALA A 183 0.72 14.90 -2.47
N GLU A 184 1.24 14.43 -1.34
CA GLU A 184 1.84 13.10 -1.23
C GLU A 184 0.84 11.96 -1.33
N HIS A 185 -0.34 12.15 -0.76
CA HIS A 185 -1.47 11.23 -0.89
C HIS A 185 -1.92 11.12 -2.35
N ILE A 186 -1.99 12.23 -3.08
CA ILE A 186 -2.32 12.23 -4.51
C ILE A 186 -1.30 11.42 -5.32
N VAL A 187 0.01 11.61 -5.07
CA VAL A 187 1.04 10.85 -5.79
C VAL A 187 0.99 9.36 -5.45
N SER A 188 0.70 8.98 -4.20
CA SER A 188 0.62 7.56 -3.83
C SER A 188 -0.65 6.87 -4.30
N THR A 189 -1.79 7.57 -4.35
CA THR A 189 -3.01 7.02 -4.96
C THR A 189 -2.79 6.74 -6.44
N MET A 190 -2.17 7.66 -7.18
CA MET A 190 -1.82 7.44 -8.60
C MET A 190 -0.89 6.23 -8.77
N ALA A 191 0.14 6.12 -7.93
CA ALA A 191 1.05 4.98 -7.94
C ALA A 191 0.36 3.65 -7.60
N LEU A 192 -0.51 3.65 -6.59
CA LEU A 192 -1.29 2.49 -6.18
C LEU A 192 -2.23 2.03 -7.29
N ALA A 193 -2.89 2.97 -7.98
CA ALA A 193 -3.72 2.70 -9.15
C ALA A 193 -2.91 2.03 -10.27
N MET A 194 -1.70 2.52 -10.57
CA MET A 194 -0.82 1.92 -11.60
C MET A 194 -0.45 0.47 -11.27
N ALA A 195 -0.08 0.18 -10.02
CA ALA A 195 0.31 -1.16 -9.61
C ALA A 195 -0.86 -2.13 -9.64
N ILE A 196 -2.03 -1.70 -9.15
CA ILE A 196 -3.23 -2.53 -9.13
C ILE A 196 -3.73 -2.79 -10.54
N GLU A 197 -3.83 -1.77 -11.40
CA GLU A 197 -4.27 -1.97 -12.79
C GLU A 197 -3.31 -2.91 -13.53
N THR A 198 -2.00 -2.75 -13.38
CA THR A 198 -1.03 -3.60 -14.09
C THR A 198 -1.13 -5.08 -13.67
N GLU A 199 -1.26 -5.34 -12.36
CA GLU A 199 -1.30 -6.70 -11.83
C GLU A 199 -2.68 -7.36 -12.00
N CYS A 200 -3.77 -6.60 -11.87
CA CYS A 200 -5.14 -7.12 -11.91
C CYS A 200 -5.79 -7.03 -13.31
N ARG A 201 -5.34 -6.11 -14.17
CA ARG A 201 -5.81 -5.88 -15.55
C ARG A 201 -7.33 -5.66 -15.64
N TYR A 202 -7.83 -4.74 -14.84
CA TYR A 202 -9.23 -4.35 -14.90
C TYR A 202 -9.57 -3.67 -16.23
N ASP A 203 -10.81 -3.81 -16.68
CA ASP A 203 -11.35 -3.14 -17.87
C ASP A 203 -11.70 -1.68 -17.55
N ILE A 204 -10.66 -0.84 -17.45
CA ILE A 204 -10.70 0.59 -17.14
C ILE A 204 -9.66 1.36 -17.95
N ASP A 205 -9.91 2.64 -18.20
CA ASP A 205 -8.91 3.56 -18.75
C ASP A 205 -8.05 4.16 -17.62
N LEU A 206 -6.83 3.64 -17.45
CA LEU A 206 -5.91 4.13 -16.42
C LEU A 206 -5.49 5.60 -16.65
N ASP A 207 -5.40 6.08 -17.89
CA ASP A 207 -5.04 7.48 -18.16
C ASP A 207 -6.08 8.43 -17.54
N LYS A 208 -7.36 8.09 -17.68
CA LYS A 208 -8.46 8.85 -17.04
C LYS A 208 -8.41 8.76 -15.52
N VAL A 209 -8.15 7.59 -14.96
CA VAL A 209 -8.01 7.40 -13.50
C VAL A 209 -6.89 8.26 -12.95
N LEU A 210 -5.73 8.30 -13.61
CA LEU A 210 -4.58 9.09 -13.17
C LEU A 210 -4.87 10.59 -13.22
N ILE A 211 -5.53 11.07 -14.27
CA ILE A 211 -5.94 12.48 -14.37
C ILE A 211 -6.94 12.82 -13.27
N MET A 212 -7.92 11.95 -13.01
CA MET A 212 -8.93 12.13 -11.96
C MET A 212 -8.28 12.19 -10.57
N LEU A 213 -7.43 11.23 -10.23
CA LEU A 213 -6.68 11.22 -8.96
C LEU A 213 -5.75 12.43 -8.82
N ALA A 214 -5.15 12.92 -9.90
CA ALA A 214 -4.28 14.08 -9.83
C ALA A 214 -4.99 15.38 -9.39
N ILE A 215 -6.31 15.49 -9.61
CA ILE A 215 -7.09 16.70 -9.31
C ILE A 215 -8.17 16.52 -8.25
N HIS A 216 -8.47 15.29 -7.79
CA HIS A 216 -9.62 15.03 -6.92
C HIS A 216 -9.64 15.85 -5.61
N GLU A 217 -8.47 16.16 -5.06
CA GLU A 217 -8.33 16.99 -3.84
C GLU A 217 -8.10 18.48 -4.13
N THR A 218 -8.20 18.95 -5.39
CA THR A 218 -7.96 20.37 -5.72
C THR A 218 -8.91 21.33 -4.98
N GLY A 219 -10.13 20.88 -4.64
CA GLY A 219 -11.07 21.64 -3.79
C GLY A 219 -10.54 21.92 -2.37
N GLU A 220 -9.72 21.03 -1.80
CA GLU A 220 -9.14 21.19 -0.46
C GLU A 220 -8.20 22.40 -0.36
N THR A 221 -7.76 22.96 -1.50
CA THR A 221 -6.97 24.20 -1.54
C THR A 221 -7.74 25.42 -0.99
N LEU A 222 -9.08 25.34 -0.98
CA LEU A 222 -9.99 26.41 -0.55
C LEU A 222 -10.65 26.10 0.80
N ILE A 223 -11.11 24.86 0.98
CA ILE A 223 -11.92 24.47 2.16
C ILE A 223 -11.12 23.68 3.20
N GLY A 224 -9.90 23.25 2.83
CA GLY A 224 -9.06 22.36 3.63
C GLY A 224 -9.50 20.89 3.57
N ASP A 225 -8.65 20.00 4.08
CA ASP A 225 -8.96 18.59 4.32
C ASP A 225 -9.96 18.46 5.48
N ILE A 226 -11.22 18.23 5.12
CA ILE A 226 -12.35 18.06 6.05
C ILE A 226 -12.59 16.57 6.26
N THR A 227 -12.39 16.09 7.49
CA THR A 227 -12.55 14.67 7.82
C THR A 227 -14.00 14.34 8.22
N PRO A 228 -14.39 13.06 8.21
CA PRO A 228 -15.66 12.61 8.78
C PRO A 228 -15.85 12.91 10.28
N HIS A 229 -14.80 13.39 10.97
CA HIS A 229 -14.79 13.65 12.41
C HIS A 229 -14.88 15.14 12.76
N ASP A 230 -14.98 16.02 11.76
CA ASP A 230 -15.06 17.47 11.95
C ASP A 230 -16.49 17.99 12.20
N GLY A 231 -17.49 17.11 12.21
CA GLY A 231 -18.87 17.44 12.63
C GLY A 231 -19.73 18.11 11.54
N MET A 232 -19.29 18.06 10.28
CA MET A 232 -20.06 18.49 9.11
C MET A 232 -20.95 17.34 8.59
N SER A 233 -22.19 17.65 8.17
CA SER A 233 -23.04 16.65 7.53
C SER A 233 -22.52 16.28 6.14
N LYS A 234 -22.90 15.10 5.62
CA LYS A 234 -22.48 14.66 4.28
C LYS A 234 -23.01 15.60 3.19
N GLU A 235 -24.23 16.10 3.35
CA GLU A 235 -24.89 17.00 2.41
C GLU A 235 -24.23 18.38 2.40
N GLN A 236 -23.93 18.93 3.59
CA GLN A 236 -23.21 20.19 3.71
C GLN A 236 -21.81 20.09 3.11
N LYS A 237 -21.10 18.99 3.40
CA LYS A 237 -19.77 18.70 2.86
C LYS A 237 -19.82 18.67 1.33
N LYS A 238 -20.74 17.89 0.75
CA LYS A 238 -20.93 17.81 -0.70
C LYS A 238 -21.16 19.17 -1.35
N MET A 239 -22.07 19.99 -0.80
CA MET A 239 -22.35 21.33 -1.36
C MET A 239 -21.13 22.26 -1.35
N ILE A 240 -20.35 22.23 -0.27
CA ILE A 240 -19.15 23.07 -0.13
C ILE A 240 -18.03 22.54 -1.04
N GLU A 241 -17.89 21.22 -1.17
CA GLU A 241 -16.91 20.58 -2.03
C GLU A 241 -17.16 20.86 -3.51
N GLU A 242 -18.39 20.72 -4.00
CA GLU A 242 -18.74 20.99 -5.40
C GLU A 242 -18.41 22.45 -5.79
N GLN A 243 -18.74 23.43 -4.94
CA GLN A 243 -18.39 24.83 -5.19
C GLN A 243 -16.87 25.05 -5.14
N ALA A 244 -16.19 24.44 -4.17
CA ALA A 244 -14.74 24.56 -4.03
C ALA A 244 -13.99 23.96 -5.23
N MET A 245 -14.48 22.84 -5.77
CA MET A 245 -13.94 22.24 -6.99
C MET A 245 -14.05 23.22 -8.17
N GLU A 246 -15.23 23.79 -8.40
CA GLU A 246 -15.43 24.74 -9.49
C GLU A 246 -14.54 26.00 -9.35
N ASP A 247 -14.46 26.55 -8.14
CA ASP A 247 -13.67 27.75 -7.85
C ASP A 247 -12.16 27.48 -7.99
N ALA A 248 -11.70 26.29 -7.56
CA ALA A 248 -10.30 25.93 -7.59
C ALA A 248 -9.77 25.65 -9.00
N LEU A 249 -10.63 25.23 -9.94
CA LEU A 249 -10.27 25.12 -11.36
C LEU A 249 -10.07 26.49 -12.04
N GLY A 250 -10.55 27.59 -11.46
CA GLY A 250 -10.36 28.94 -12.00
C GLY A 250 -11.01 29.12 -13.38
N ASN A 251 -10.25 29.66 -14.34
CA ASN A 251 -10.70 29.88 -15.73
C ASN A 251 -9.87 29.10 -16.76
N LEU A 252 -9.37 27.91 -16.37
CA LEU A 252 -8.70 27.01 -17.31
C LEU A 252 -9.57 26.71 -18.55
N GLU A 253 -8.97 26.61 -19.73
CA GLU A 253 -9.70 26.31 -20.98
C GLU A 253 -10.49 25.00 -20.90
N ASN A 254 -9.92 23.97 -20.27
CA ASN A 254 -10.58 22.67 -20.07
C ASN A 254 -11.36 22.57 -18.75
N LYS A 255 -11.68 23.71 -18.08
CA LYS A 255 -12.43 23.73 -16.80
C LYS A 255 -13.66 22.82 -16.81
N THR A 256 -14.48 22.90 -17.84
CA THR A 256 -15.73 22.12 -17.92
C THR A 256 -15.48 20.61 -17.88
N GLN A 257 -14.47 20.12 -18.62
CA GLN A 257 -14.12 18.70 -18.62
C GLN A 257 -13.50 18.26 -17.29
N MET A 258 -12.65 19.10 -16.70
CA MET A 258 -12.06 18.82 -15.38
C MET A 258 -13.12 18.79 -14.28
N LEU A 259 -14.08 19.73 -14.30
CA LEU A 259 -15.20 19.72 -13.36
C LEU A 259 -16.07 18.47 -13.54
N ALA A 260 -16.37 18.07 -14.77
CA ALA A 260 -17.09 16.83 -15.02
C ALA A 260 -16.34 15.60 -14.48
N THR A 261 -15.00 15.59 -14.56
CA THR A 261 -14.15 14.53 -14.00
C THR A 261 -14.25 14.49 -12.46
N LEU A 262 -14.24 15.64 -11.80
CA LEU A 262 -14.40 15.76 -10.35
C LEU A 262 -15.79 15.31 -9.87
N LEU A 263 -16.84 15.73 -10.58
CA LEU A 263 -18.21 15.34 -10.27
C LEU A 263 -18.44 13.83 -10.48
N ASP A 264 -17.83 13.24 -11.52
CA ASP A 264 -17.86 11.80 -11.74
C ASP A 264 -17.15 11.05 -10.60
N PHE A 265 -16.00 11.54 -10.11
CA PHE A 265 -15.31 10.96 -8.94
C PHE A 265 -16.23 10.90 -7.70
N ASP A 266 -16.95 11.98 -7.39
CA ASP A 266 -17.84 12.05 -6.23
C ASP A 266 -19.09 11.17 -6.39
N ASN A 267 -19.70 11.22 -7.58
CA ASN A 267 -20.93 10.49 -7.90
C ASN A 267 -20.67 9.01 -8.23
N ARG A 268 -19.43 8.63 -8.56
CA ARG A 268 -18.98 7.27 -8.89
C ARG A 268 -19.76 6.70 -10.08
N GLU A 269 -19.98 7.50 -11.12
CA GLU A 269 -20.84 7.12 -12.26
C GLU A 269 -20.12 6.15 -13.20
N THR A 270 -18.85 6.41 -13.50
CA THR A 270 -18.03 5.55 -14.37
C THR A 270 -17.25 4.47 -13.60
N LYS A 271 -16.76 3.44 -14.32
CA LYS A 271 -15.89 2.42 -13.74
C LYS A 271 -14.57 3.03 -13.27
N GLU A 272 -14.03 3.98 -14.02
CA GLU A 272 -12.83 4.74 -13.69
C GLU A 272 -13.03 5.53 -12.39
N ALA A 273 -14.16 6.23 -12.23
CA ALA A 273 -14.49 6.94 -11.00
C ALA A 273 -14.68 6.01 -9.80
N GLN A 274 -15.36 4.88 -9.99
CA GLN A 274 -15.51 3.85 -8.95
C GLN A 274 -14.15 3.30 -8.52
N PHE A 275 -13.26 3.01 -9.48
CA PHE A 275 -11.92 2.53 -9.19
C PHE A 275 -11.11 3.60 -8.45
N ALA A 276 -11.04 4.83 -8.98
CA ALA A 276 -10.32 5.95 -8.36
C ALA A 276 -10.78 6.21 -6.92
N HIS A 277 -12.09 6.19 -6.67
CA HIS A 277 -12.65 6.35 -5.33
C HIS A 277 -12.22 5.24 -4.37
N LEU A 278 -12.17 3.98 -4.85
CA LEU A 278 -11.70 2.86 -4.04
C LEU A 278 -10.19 2.94 -3.76
N ILE A 279 -9.40 3.45 -4.71
CA ILE A 279 -7.97 3.73 -4.50
C ILE A 279 -7.77 4.82 -3.44
N ASP A 280 -8.52 5.93 -3.52
CA ASP A 280 -8.53 6.99 -2.51
C ASP A 280 -8.89 6.45 -1.11
N LYS A 281 -9.79 5.47 -1.02
CA LYS A 281 -10.14 4.82 0.26
C LYS A 281 -9.08 3.83 0.74
N LEU A 282 -8.39 3.15 -0.17
CA LEU A 282 -7.41 2.11 0.17
C LEU A 282 -6.06 2.69 0.61
N ASP A 283 -5.57 3.72 -0.09
CA ASP A 283 -4.29 4.40 0.19
C ASP A 283 -4.11 4.80 1.68
N PRO A 284 -5.04 5.52 2.33
CA PRO A 284 -4.89 5.95 3.71
C PRO A 284 -4.95 4.78 4.70
N VAL A 285 -5.63 3.68 4.36
CA VAL A 285 -5.63 2.46 5.20
C VAL A 285 -4.26 1.80 5.17
N ILE A 286 -3.64 1.69 3.99
CA ILE A 286 -2.28 1.16 3.86
C ILE A 286 -1.27 2.11 4.55
N GLN A 287 -1.43 3.43 4.39
CA GLN A 287 -0.60 4.43 5.08
C GLN A 287 -0.74 4.33 6.61
N CYS A 288 -1.96 4.12 7.12
CA CYS A 288 -2.22 3.88 8.53
C CYS A 288 -1.46 2.63 9.02
N LYS A 289 -1.43 1.55 8.24
CA LYS A 289 -0.65 0.34 8.55
C LYS A 289 0.85 0.61 8.60
N ILE A 290 1.38 1.38 7.64
CA ILE A 290 2.79 1.80 7.63
C ILE A 290 3.14 2.56 8.91
N TYR A 291 2.30 3.52 9.34
CA TYR A 291 2.53 4.23 10.60
C TYR A 291 2.46 3.30 11.83
N GLN A 292 1.55 2.33 11.83
CA GLN A 292 1.49 1.32 12.90
C GLN A 292 2.78 0.50 12.96
N ASP A 293 3.23 -0.02 11.83
CA ASP A 293 4.39 -0.91 11.72
C ASP A 293 5.72 -0.20 12.05
N LEU A 294 5.76 1.12 11.82
CA LEU A 294 6.87 1.99 12.25
C LEU A 294 6.80 2.38 13.73
N GLY A 295 5.76 1.96 14.47
CA GLY A 295 5.57 2.33 15.88
C GLY A 295 5.21 3.81 16.08
N LEU A 296 4.65 4.47 15.07
CA LEU A 296 4.34 5.91 15.09
C LEU A 296 2.92 6.20 15.57
N GLN A 297 2.11 5.18 15.84
CA GLN A 297 0.75 5.33 16.36
C GLN A 297 0.72 5.22 17.88
N LYS A 298 -0.04 6.11 18.52
CA LYS A 298 -0.33 6.00 19.94
C LYS A 298 -1.30 4.83 20.19
N PRO A 299 -1.18 4.14 21.34
CA PRO A 299 -2.26 3.30 21.85
C PRO A 299 -3.57 4.09 21.91
N ILE A 300 -4.70 3.43 21.60
CA ILE A 300 -6.03 4.05 21.59
C ILE A 300 -6.34 4.74 22.95
N THR A 301 -5.90 4.13 24.05
CA THR A 301 -6.08 4.65 25.41
C THR A 301 -5.40 6.00 25.67
N LEU A 302 -4.42 6.38 24.83
CA LEU A 302 -3.67 7.63 24.93
C LEU A 302 -4.14 8.69 23.91
N LEU A 303 -5.17 8.42 23.10
CA LEU A 303 -5.75 9.37 22.14
C LEU A 303 -6.73 10.36 22.80
N GLN A 304 -6.41 10.84 24.00
CA GLN A 304 -7.28 11.78 24.72
C GLN A 304 -7.53 13.06 23.91
N GLY A 305 -8.77 13.52 23.90
CA GLY A 305 -9.18 14.72 23.16
C GLY A 305 -9.31 14.56 21.65
N SER A 306 -9.03 13.37 21.10
CA SER A 306 -9.18 13.08 19.67
C SER A 306 -10.62 13.29 19.20
N LYS A 307 -10.78 13.98 18.06
CA LYS A 307 -12.06 14.13 17.35
C LYS A 307 -12.60 12.76 16.90
N CYS A 308 -11.73 11.84 16.50
CA CYS A 308 -12.08 10.50 16.03
C CYS A 308 -12.86 9.72 17.11
N LEU A 309 -12.42 9.78 18.36
CA LEU A 309 -13.06 9.07 19.48
C LEU A 309 -14.46 9.59 19.85
N LYS A 310 -14.94 10.68 19.24
CA LYS A 310 -16.32 11.16 19.40
C LYS A 310 -17.31 10.35 18.56
N SER A 311 -16.84 9.72 17.47
CA SER A 311 -17.68 8.94 16.55
C SER A 311 -18.27 7.70 17.23
N PRO A 312 -19.61 7.49 17.17
CA PRO A 312 -20.24 6.26 17.67
C PRO A 312 -19.65 5.00 17.00
N LYS A 313 -19.47 5.03 15.67
CA LYS A 313 -18.90 3.93 14.89
C LYS A 313 -17.53 3.49 15.43
N ILE A 314 -16.67 4.45 15.80
CA ILE A 314 -15.34 4.14 16.35
C ILE A 314 -15.45 3.54 17.76
N LYS A 315 -16.35 4.05 18.60
CA LYS A 315 -16.59 3.49 19.94
C LYS A 315 -17.06 2.04 19.85
N ASP A 316 -17.92 1.74 18.87
CA ASP A 316 -18.41 0.38 18.63
C ASP A 316 -17.27 -0.55 18.17
N CYS A 317 -16.36 -0.08 17.31
CA CYS A 317 -15.16 -0.84 16.94
C CYS A 317 -14.28 -1.17 18.16
N ILE A 318 -14.06 -0.20 19.05
CA ILE A 318 -13.29 -0.40 20.29
C ILE A 318 -14.00 -1.40 21.21
N ALA A 319 -15.31 -1.26 21.40
CA ALA A 319 -16.11 -2.18 22.19
C ALA A 319 -16.12 -3.61 21.61
N SER A 320 -16.01 -3.73 20.29
CA SER A 320 -15.92 -4.99 19.56
C SER A 320 -14.50 -5.59 19.54
N GLY A 321 -13.54 -4.96 20.20
CA GLY A 321 -12.20 -5.52 20.43
C GLY A 321 -11.07 -4.95 19.57
N ALA A 322 -11.28 -3.81 18.88
CA ALA A 322 -10.18 -3.12 18.20
C ALA A 322 -9.09 -2.70 19.20
N LYS A 323 -7.83 -3.07 18.93
CA LYS A 323 -6.69 -2.84 19.83
C LYS A 323 -5.79 -1.69 19.37
N THR A 324 -5.78 -1.43 18.08
CA THR A 324 -4.92 -0.43 17.42
C THR A 324 -5.74 0.54 16.58
N VAL A 325 -5.15 1.69 16.24
CA VAL A 325 -5.79 2.65 15.31
C VAL A 325 -6.05 1.99 13.95
N PHE A 326 -5.11 1.18 13.47
CA PHE A 326 -5.33 0.42 12.24
C PHE A 326 -6.49 -0.57 12.33
N ASP A 327 -6.71 -1.27 13.45
CA ASP A 327 -7.88 -2.14 13.61
C ASP A 327 -9.18 -1.34 13.38
N ILE A 328 -9.23 -0.10 13.88
CA ILE A 328 -10.37 0.79 13.67
C ILE A 328 -10.50 1.13 12.18
N TRP A 329 -9.42 1.59 11.53
CA TRP A 329 -9.45 1.91 10.09
C TRP A 329 -9.86 0.71 9.23
N TYR A 330 -9.30 -0.47 9.49
CA TYR A 330 -9.66 -1.69 8.79
C TYR A 330 -11.15 -1.99 8.94
N GLU A 331 -11.67 -1.96 10.17
CA GLU A 331 -13.07 -2.26 10.46
C GLU A 331 -14.02 -1.20 9.90
N THR A 332 -13.63 0.08 9.89
CA THR A 332 -14.48 1.15 9.37
C THR A 332 -14.50 1.21 7.85
N GLU A 333 -13.41 0.85 7.17
CA GLU A 333 -13.26 1.00 5.72
C GLU A 333 -13.53 -0.30 4.94
N LYS A 334 -13.42 -1.50 5.55
CA LYS A 334 -13.58 -2.79 4.83
C LYS A 334 -14.85 -2.91 4.00
N HIS A 335 -15.95 -2.29 4.43
CA HIS A 335 -17.23 -2.29 3.72
C HIS A 335 -17.19 -1.70 2.30
N TYR A 336 -16.20 -0.87 1.96
CA TYR A 336 -16.02 -0.36 0.59
C TYR A 336 -15.55 -1.44 -0.38
N PHE A 337 -14.84 -2.45 0.13
CA PHE A 337 -14.16 -3.46 -0.68
C PHE A 337 -14.88 -4.81 -0.65
N GLN A 338 -15.54 -5.13 0.48
CA GLN A 338 -16.23 -6.40 0.68
C GLN A 338 -17.30 -6.67 -0.38
N GLY A 339 -17.15 -7.80 -1.08
CA GLY A 339 -18.11 -8.23 -2.10
C GLY A 339 -18.15 -7.36 -3.35
N ASN A 340 -17.15 -6.49 -3.56
CA ASN A 340 -17.05 -5.68 -4.77
C ASN A 340 -16.76 -6.58 -5.98
N ARG A 341 -17.72 -6.65 -6.91
CA ARG A 341 -17.61 -7.52 -8.09
C ARG A 341 -16.79 -6.92 -9.22
N ALA A 342 -16.66 -5.59 -9.27
CA ALA A 342 -15.91 -4.91 -10.31
C ALA A 342 -14.40 -4.97 -10.03
N PHE A 343 -14.01 -4.87 -8.76
CA PHE A 343 -12.61 -4.83 -8.32
C PHE A 343 -12.35 -5.77 -7.12
N PRO A 344 -12.56 -7.10 -7.28
CA PRO A 344 -12.56 -8.04 -6.16
C PRO A 344 -11.19 -8.20 -5.48
N GLU A 345 -10.08 -7.91 -6.16
CA GLU A 345 -8.74 -8.00 -5.57
C GLU A 345 -8.51 -6.93 -4.49
N LEU A 346 -9.25 -5.82 -4.48
CA LEU A 346 -9.05 -4.75 -3.47
C LEU A 346 -9.34 -5.24 -2.04
N GLU A 347 -10.35 -6.10 -1.86
CA GLU A 347 -10.61 -6.74 -0.57
C GLU A 347 -9.43 -7.63 -0.14
N SER A 348 -8.83 -8.34 -1.11
CA SER A 348 -7.67 -9.20 -0.85
C SER A 348 -6.42 -8.37 -0.49
N ILE A 349 -6.21 -7.21 -1.12
CA ILE A 349 -5.12 -6.27 -0.80
C ILE A 349 -5.31 -5.71 0.60
N LEU A 350 -6.54 -5.31 0.97
CA LEU A 350 -6.84 -4.83 2.31
C LEU A 350 -6.57 -5.90 3.39
N LYS A 351 -6.98 -7.14 3.14
CA LYS A 351 -6.70 -8.27 4.04
C LYS A 351 -5.19 -8.53 4.16
N ALA A 352 -4.48 -8.58 3.04
CA ALA A 352 -3.02 -8.74 3.05
C ALA A 352 -2.31 -7.60 3.79
N THR A 353 -2.81 -6.35 3.65
CA THR A 353 -2.32 -5.18 4.40
C THR A 353 -2.41 -5.41 5.90
N LYS A 354 -3.54 -5.96 6.40
CA LYS A 354 -3.73 -6.27 7.81
C LYS A 354 -2.79 -7.37 8.31
N ASP A 355 -2.63 -8.42 7.53
CA ASP A 355 -1.95 -9.64 7.97
C ASP A 355 -0.41 -9.56 7.90
N ASN A 356 0.12 -8.52 7.24
CA ASN A 356 1.55 -8.34 7.00
C ASN A 356 2.13 -7.14 7.72
N ASN A 357 3.39 -7.24 8.17
CA ASN A 357 4.17 -6.04 8.50
C ASN A 357 4.72 -5.48 7.19
N LEU A 358 4.19 -4.34 6.77
CA LEU A 358 4.49 -3.75 5.46
C LEU A 358 5.88 -3.13 5.41
N PHE A 359 6.44 -2.75 6.55
CA PHE A 359 7.74 -2.09 6.60
C PHE A 359 8.88 -3.06 6.81
N THR A 360 8.76 -4.02 7.74
CA THR A 360 9.82 -4.99 8.03
C THR A 360 9.72 -6.24 7.16
N ASN A 361 8.55 -6.88 7.07
CA ASN A 361 8.49 -8.21 6.43
C ASN A 361 8.56 -8.10 4.91
N LEU A 362 7.80 -7.18 4.32
CA LEU A 362 7.85 -6.95 2.87
C LEU A 362 9.23 -6.46 2.40
N TRP A 363 9.93 -5.66 3.21
CA TRP A 363 11.29 -5.19 2.90
C TRP A 363 12.30 -6.33 2.84
N HIS A 364 12.21 -7.28 3.77
CA HIS A 364 13.06 -8.48 3.76
C HIS A 364 12.50 -9.61 2.87
N GLY A 365 11.50 -9.31 2.03
CA GLY A 365 10.96 -10.27 1.06
C GLY A 365 10.08 -11.36 1.65
N VAL A 366 9.63 -11.22 2.91
CA VAL A 366 8.71 -12.14 3.58
C VAL A 366 7.28 -11.64 3.42
N PHE A 367 6.46 -12.43 2.72
CA PHE A 367 5.04 -12.14 2.55
C PHE A 367 4.20 -13.24 3.19
N LYS A 368 3.29 -12.86 4.07
CA LYS A 368 2.38 -13.76 4.77
C LYS A 368 1.04 -13.80 4.04
N GLU A 369 0.65 -14.98 3.58
CA GLU A 369 -0.67 -15.25 3.02
C GLU A 369 -1.53 -15.94 4.09
N SER A 370 -2.65 -15.31 4.46
CA SER A 370 -3.62 -15.91 5.37
C SER A 370 -4.73 -16.58 4.58
N ILE A 371 -4.84 -17.90 4.71
CA ILE A 371 -5.90 -18.71 4.10
C ILE A 371 -6.96 -18.97 5.16
N GLU A 372 -8.15 -18.41 4.96
CA GLU A 372 -9.30 -18.70 5.82
C GLU A 372 -9.87 -20.07 5.46
N LEU A 373 -10.00 -20.93 6.48
CA LEU A 373 -10.57 -22.25 6.32
C LEU A 373 -12.08 -22.20 6.53
N THR A 374 -12.82 -22.94 5.72
CA THR A 374 -14.19 -23.32 6.07
C THR A 374 -14.19 -24.24 7.30
N GLU A 375 -15.33 -24.36 7.98
CA GLU A 375 -15.49 -25.31 9.10
C GLU A 375 -15.17 -26.74 8.68
N GLU A 376 -15.60 -27.12 7.48
CA GLU A 376 -15.33 -28.45 6.91
C GLU A 376 -13.84 -28.67 6.66
N GLU A 377 -13.16 -27.71 6.02
CA GLU A 377 -11.72 -27.77 5.77
C GLU A 377 -10.91 -27.79 7.06
N HIS A 378 -11.27 -26.94 8.02
CA HIS A 378 -10.60 -26.91 9.32
C HIS A 378 -10.77 -28.24 10.06
N CYS A 379 -11.99 -28.78 10.11
CA CYS A 379 -12.26 -30.07 10.73
C CYS A 379 -11.50 -31.21 10.05
N ALA A 380 -11.49 -31.25 8.71
CA ALA A 380 -10.76 -32.26 7.94
C ALA A 380 -9.25 -32.18 8.20
N LEU A 381 -8.70 -30.97 8.17
CA LEU A 381 -7.29 -30.71 8.42
C LEU A 381 -6.87 -31.17 9.81
N VAL A 382 -7.61 -30.77 10.85
CA VAL A 382 -7.32 -31.17 12.24
C VAL A 382 -7.39 -32.69 12.40
N LYS A 383 -8.42 -33.35 11.84
CA LYS A 383 -8.55 -34.81 11.92
C LYS A 383 -7.36 -35.52 11.28
N GLN A 384 -6.91 -35.07 10.11
CA GLN A 384 -5.77 -35.66 9.42
C GLN A 384 -4.45 -35.45 10.20
N ILE A 385 -4.15 -34.23 10.63
CA ILE A 385 -2.96 -33.92 11.42
C ILE A 385 -2.93 -34.76 12.70
N VAL A 386 -4.05 -34.85 13.43
CA VAL A 386 -4.14 -35.68 14.65
C VAL A 386 -3.93 -37.16 14.34
N GLY A 387 -4.49 -37.66 13.23
CA GLY A 387 -4.29 -39.05 12.80
C GLY A 387 -2.82 -39.37 12.49
N ILE A 388 -2.14 -38.47 11.77
CA ILE A 388 -0.71 -38.59 11.45
C ILE A 388 0.12 -38.51 12.73
N ALA A 389 -0.13 -37.51 13.58
CA ALA A 389 0.59 -37.30 14.83
C ALA A 389 0.48 -38.49 15.78
N LYS A 390 -0.70 -39.13 15.88
CA LYS A 390 -0.88 -40.35 16.68
C LYS A 390 -0.01 -41.50 16.15
N LYS A 391 -0.05 -41.77 14.85
CA LYS A 391 0.79 -42.82 14.23
C LYS A 391 2.28 -42.58 14.46
N LEU A 392 2.72 -41.32 14.35
CA LEU A 392 4.11 -40.94 14.60
C LEU A 392 4.48 -41.00 16.10
N TYR A 393 3.54 -40.71 16.99
CA TYR A 393 3.78 -40.80 18.44
C TYR A 393 4.06 -42.25 18.86
N ASP A 394 3.39 -43.21 18.25
CA ASP A 394 3.55 -44.64 18.54
C ASP A 394 4.81 -45.26 17.86
N ASP A 395 5.47 -44.54 16.94
CA ASP A 395 6.74 -44.98 16.34
C ASP A 395 7.90 -44.69 17.31
N ASP A 396 8.58 -45.76 17.77
CA ASP A 396 9.69 -45.67 18.72
C ASP A 396 10.91 -44.93 18.17
N ASN A 397 11.08 -44.92 16.84
CA ASN A 397 12.15 -44.17 16.18
C ASN A 397 11.83 -42.68 16.06
N VAL A 398 10.58 -42.25 16.23
CA VAL A 398 10.22 -40.82 16.22
C VAL A 398 10.42 -40.23 17.61
N ASP A 399 11.24 -39.18 17.71
CA ASP A 399 11.51 -38.45 18.94
C ASP A 399 10.59 -37.24 19.12
N CYS A 400 10.42 -36.46 18.06
CA CYS A 400 9.64 -35.23 18.07
C CYS A 400 8.84 -35.09 16.77
N VAL A 401 7.68 -34.47 16.86
CA VAL A 401 6.94 -34.00 15.69
C VAL A 401 6.59 -32.54 15.86
N TYR A 402 6.89 -31.76 14.83
CA TYR A 402 6.47 -30.36 14.75
C TYR A 402 5.79 -30.06 13.42
N LEU A 403 5.02 -28.98 13.41
CA LEU A 403 4.42 -28.44 12.20
C LEU A 403 5.23 -27.24 11.70
N SER A 404 5.51 -27.22 10.41
CA SER A 404 5.92 -26.05 9.64
C SER A 404 4.86 -25.76 8.57
N LYS A 405 4.79 -24.50 8.13
CA LYS A 405 3.88 -24.05 7.09
C LYS A 405 4.71 -23.40 6.00
N GLU A 406 4.49 -23.78 4.75
CA GLU A 406 5.21 -23.23 3.61
C GLU A 406 4.31 -23.17 2.38
N GLN A 407 4.69 -22.34 1.40
CA GLN A 407 4.14 -22.37 0.06
C GLN A 407 5.20 -21.86 -0.91
N ASP A 408 5.53 -22.70 -1.89
CA ASP A 408 6.52 -22.40 -2.92
C ASP A 408 6.02 -22.89 -4.29
N SER A 409 6.90 -22.90 -5.30
CA SER A 409 6.56 -23.42 -6.63
C SER A 409 6.25 -24.92 -6.64
N ASN A 410 6.77 -25.69 -5.69
CA ASN A 410 6.53 -27.13 -5.56
C ASN A 410 5.19 -27.43 -4.85
N TYR A 411 4.76 -26.52 -3.96
CA TYR A 411 3.48 -26.57 -3.26
C TYR A 411 2.63 -25.33 -3.58
N PRO A 412 1.95 -25.30 -4.74
CA PRO A 412 1.16 -24.13 -5.17
C PRO A 412 -0.13 -23.95 -4.35
N LYS A 413 -0.66 -25.05 -3.80
CA LYS A 413 -1.60 -25.10 -2.68
C LYS A 413 -0.79 -24.88 -1.41
N GLY A 414 -1.32 -24.16 -0.42
CA GLY A 414 -0.57 -24.04 0.83
C GLY A 414 -0.23 -25.43 1.39
N ASN A 415 0.98 -25.62 1.92
CA ASN A 415 1.41 -26.87 2.53
C ASN A 415 1.54 -26.76 4.06
N ILE A 416 0.99 -27.72 4.80
CA ILE A 416 1.35 -27.97 6.20
C ILE A 416 2.31 -29.15 6.22
N GLN A 417 3.56 -28.88 6.56
CA GLN A 417 4.55 -29.91 6.78
C GLN A 417 4.43 -30.46 8.20
N VAL A 418 4.16 -31.76 8.31
CA VAL A 418 4.33 -32.53 9.54
C VAL A 418 5.73 -33.11 9.51
N VAL A 419 6.63 -32.54 10.30
CA VAL A 419 8.03 -32.98 10.34
C VAL A 419 8.23 -33.93 11.52
N ALA A 420 8.59 -35.17 11.22
CA ALA A 420 8.98 -36.17 12.20
C ALA A 420 10.50 -36.21 12.35
N VAL A 421 10.99 -35.88 13.55
CA VAL A 421 12.40 -35.99 13.91
C VAL A 421 12.70 -37.39 14.40
N LEU A 422 13.63 -38.08 13.73
CA LEU A 422 13.98 -39.48 13.98
C LEU A 422 15.21 -39.62 14.89
N LYS A 423 15.22 -40.62 15.77
CA LYS A 423 16.34 -40.95 16.66
C LYS A 423 17.53 -41.55 15.89
N GLU A 424 17.25 -42.32 14.85
CA GLU A 424 18.25 -42.99 14.00
C GLU A 424 18.07 -42.62 12.52
N GLU A 425 19.19 -42.56 11.77
CA GLU A 425 19.21 -42.27 10.33
C GLU A 425 18.59 -43.41 9.52
N LYS A 426 17.34 -43.20 9.09
CA LYS A 426 16.73 -43.94 7.99
C LYS A 426 15.98 -42.96 7.12
N GLU A 427 16.42 -42.79 5.88
CA GLU A 427 15.67 -42.05 4.86
C GLU A 427 14.29 -42.70 4.69
N LYS A 428 13.25 -41.92 4.95
CA LYS A 428 11.86 -42.24 4.59
C LYS A 428 11.43 -41.19 3.58
N GLU A 429 10.94 -41.63 2.43
CA GLU A 429 10.38 -40.75 1.40
C GLU A 429 9.25 -39.90 1.99
N PRO A 430 9.18 -38.60 1.66
CA PRO A 430 8.09 -37.75 2.09
C PRO A 430 6.77 -38.23 1.47
N SER A 431 5.68 -38.12 2.23
CA SER A 431 4.34 -38.42 1.74
C SER A 431 3.49 -37.16 1.66
N ILE A 432 2.81 -36.95 0.53
CA ILE A 432 1.89 -35.82 0.34
C ILE A 432 0.45 -36.32 0.38
N GLN A 433 -0.42 -35.63 1.11
CA GLN A 433 -1.85 -35.90 1.22
C GLN A 433 -2.62 -34.60 0.98
N ASP A 434 -3.47 -34.56 -0.03
CA ASP A 434 -4.36 -33.42 -0.27
C ASP A 434 -5.52 -33.45 0.75
N VAL A 435 -5.75 -32.30 1.40
CA VAL A 435 -6.86 -32.10 2.35
C VAL A 435 -8.05 -31.46 1.62
N SER A 436 -7.77 -30.47 0.79
CA SER A 436 -8.74 -29.78 -0.06
C SER A 436 -8.07 -29.26 -1.34
N ASP A 437 -8.81 -28.51 -2.14
CA ASP A 437 -8.27 -27.81 -3.30
C ASP A 437 -7.25 -26.73 -2.92
N GLN A 438 -7.21 -26.32 -1.65
CA GLN A 438 -6.38 -25.22 -1.15
C GLN A 438 -5.22 -25.66 -0.26
N ILE A 439 -5.25 -26.89 0.27
CA ILE A 439 -4.32 -27.35 1.32
C ILE A 439 -3.85 -28.78 1.09
N SER A 440 -2.54 -28.97 1.21
CA SER A 440 -1.91 -30.28 1.33
C SER A 440 -1.20 -30.43 2.68
N ILE A 441 -1.08 -31.68 3.14
CA ILE A 441 -0.19 -32.06 4.23
C ILE A 441 0.97 -32.85 3.64
N THR A 442 2.20 -32.46 3.96
CA THR A 442 3.39 -33.25 3.65
C THR A 442 3.98 -33.80 4.93
N VAL A 443 4.24 -35.10 5.00
CA VAL A 443 4.99 -35.71 6.11
C VAL A 443 6.44 -35.83 5.70
N GLN A 444 7.34 -35.21 6.46
CA GLN A 444 8.78 -35.28 6.25
C GLN A 444 9.47 -35.96 7.42
N TYR A 445 10.64 -36.54 7.17
CA TYR A 445 11.42 -37.26 8.15
C TYR A 445 12.84 -36.70 8.18
N HIS A 446 13.24 -36.10 9.30
CA HIS A 446 14.58 -35.56 9.49
C HIS A 446 15.30 -36.31 10.60
N PRO A 447 16.54 -36.78 10.39
CA PRO A 447 17.31 -37.38 11.47
C PRO A 447 17.68 -36.31 12.51
N ILE A 448 17.75 -36.70 13.78
CA ILE A 448 18.10 -35.79 14.87
C ILE A 448 19.53 -35.24 14.74
N SER A 449 20.38 -35.89 13.93
CA SER A 449 21.73 -35.43 13.58
C SER A 449 21.70 -34.06 12.90
N ASN A 450 20.67 -33.75 12.10
CA ASN A 450 20.48 -32.43 11.47
C ASN A 450 20.39 -31.28 12.48
N TYR A 451 20.09 -31.59 13.75
CA TYR A 451 19.94 -30.62 14.82
C TYR A 451 21.06 -30.71 15.88
N SER A 452 22.02 -31.63 15.70
CA SER A 452 23.04 -31.98 16.70
C SER A 452 24.31 -31.11 16.66
N TYR A 453 24.44 -30.26 15.63
CA TYR A 453 25.50 -29.26 15.49
C TYR A 453 24.86 -27.94 15.07
N ALA A 454 24.16 -27.27 15.98
CA ALA A 454 23.65 -25.93 15.69
C ALA A 454 24.83 -24.93 15.71
N ASP A 455 25.52 -24.79 14.58
CA ASP A 455 25.92 -23.46 14.16
C ASP A 455 24.60 -22.72 13.88
N PRO A 456 24.26 -21.67 14.64
CA PRO A 456 22.99 -20.96 14.50
C PRO A 456 22.67 -20.56 13.05
N ASP A 457 23.68 -20.41 12.19
CA ASP A 457 23.55 -20.00 10.78
C ASP A 457 23.21 -21.13 9.79
N THR A 458 23.24 -22.41 10.19
CA THR A 458 23.07 -23.55 9.26
C THR A 458 21.67 -24.16 9.20
N ILE A 459 20.82 -23.93 10.21
CA ILE A 459 19.46 -24.49 10.24
C ILE A 459 18.46 -23.37 9.95
N GLY A 460 18.14 -23.19 8.67
CA GLY A 460 17.14 -22.23 8.20
C GLY A 460 15.71 -22.66 8.55
N MET A 461 15.29 -22.50 9.81
CA MET A 461 13.86 -22.60 10.15
C MET A 461 13.18 -21.27 9.87
N HIS A 462 12.38 -21.24 8.80
CA HIS A 462 11.78 -20.02 8.25
C HIS A 462 10.48 -19.56 8.96
N ALA A 463 9.99 -20.31 9.95
CA ALA A 463 8.85 -19.97 10.80
C ALA A 463 8.95 -20.68 12.16
N GLU A 464 8.40 -20.08 13.22
CA GLU A 464 8.38 -20.74 14.54
C GLU A 464 7.61 -22.07 14.46
N PRO A 465 8.27 -23.21 14.76
CA PRO A 465 7.60 -24.50 14.68
C PRO A 465 6.54 -24.63 15.78
N THR A 466 5.39 -25.18 15.40
CA THR A 466 4.38 -25.62 16.36
C THR A 466 4.68 -27.07 16.73
N ILE A 467 5.29 -27.27 17.90
CA ILE A 467 5.62 -28.61 18.40
C ILE A 467 4.33 -29.33 18.79
N LEU A 468 4.05 -30.49 18.17
CA LEU A 468 2.92 -31.34 18.53
C LEU A 468 3.27 -32.23 19.72
N PHE A 469 4.47 -32.81 19.72
CA PHE A 469 5.06 -33.48 20.87
C PHE A 469 6.58 -33.56 20.75
N ASP A 470 7.25 -33.68 21.89
CA ASP A 470 8.70 -33.81 22.02
C ASP A 470 8.99 -34.80 23.16
N LYS A 471 9.37 -36.05 22.84
CA LYS A 471 9.53 -37.12 23.83
C LYS A 471 10.77 -36.91 24.70
N SER A 472 11.83 -36.31 24.14
CA SER A 472 13.12 -36.12 24.83
C SER A 472 13.29 -34.71 25.41
N GLY A 473 12.46 -33.76 25.00
CA GLY A 473 12.58 -32.34 25.35
C GLY A 473 13.74 -31.63 24.65
N ARG A 474 14.39 -32.29 23.67
CA ARG A 474 15.58 -31.77 22.99
C ARG A 474 15.23 -30.68 21.99
N MET A 475 14.15 -30.86 21.21
CA MET A 475 13.71 -29.85 20.24
C MET A 475 13.24 -28.57 20.92
N THR A 476 12.55 -28.69 22.05
CA THR A 476 12.13 -27.53 22.86
C THR A 476 13.32 -26.68 23.31
N LYS A 477 14.45 -27.32 23.67
CA LYS A 477 15.69 -26.60 24.06
C LYS A 477 16.41 -25.93 22.89
N ILE A 478 16.36 -26.55 21.71
CA ILE A 478 16.98 -26.01 20.49
C ILE A 478 16.13 -24.87 19.91
N LYS A 479 14.79 -24.93 20.07
CA LYS A 479 13.85 -23.88 19.62
C LYS A 479 14.24 -22.50 20.15
N ASP A 480 14.63 -22.40 21.43
CA ASP A 480 15.05 -21.13 22.04
C ASP A 480 16.36 -20.57 21.45
N THR A 481 17.19 -21.42 20.82
CA THR A 481 18.45 -21.05 20.17
C THR A 481 18.24 -20.65 18.70
N LEU A 482 17.30 -21.29 18.00
CA LEU A 482 16.97 -21.04 16.59
C LEU A 482 16.18 -19.76 16.35
N THR A 483 15.52 -19.20 17.36
CA THR A 483 14.80 -17.92 17.27
C THR A 483 15.72 -16.71 17.07
N HIS A 484 17.04 -16.89 17.18
CA HIS A 484 18.04 -15.83 17.19
C HIS A 484 18.89 -15.71 15.92
N THR A 485 18.65 -16.55 14.90
CA THR A 485 19.36 -16.47 13.61
C THR A 485 18.38 -16.44 12.46
N SER A 486 18.43 -15.35 11.69
CA SER A 486 17.66 -15.23 10.46
C SER A 486 18.51 -14.58 9.36
N HIS A 487 19.05 -15.42 8.49
CA HIS A 487 19.39 -15.03 7.13
C HIS A 487 18.24 -15.48 6.24
N ILE A 488 17.40 -14.54 5.78
CA ILE A 488 16.23 -14.86 4.95
C ILE A 488 16.43 -14.28 3.56
N SER A 489 16.55 -15.18 2.59
CA SER A 489 16.34 -14.92 1.16
C SER A 489 14.92 -15.39 0.78
N ILE A 490 14.00 -14.44 0.57
CA ILE A 490 12.76 -14.50 -0.25
C ILE A 490 11.87 -15.76 -0.07
N TRP A 491 10.84 -15.69 0.79
CA TRP A 491 9.80 -16.75 0.90
C TRP A 491 8.39 -16.19 1.19
N ASN A 492 7.35 -16.92 0.74
CA ASN A 492 5.97 -16.69 1.16
C ASN A 492 5.65 -17.58 2.37
N GLN A 493 5.31 -16.98 3.52
CA GLN A 493 4.78 -17.70 4.67
C GLN A 493 3.27 -17.87 4.52
N VAL A 494 2.72 -19.03 4.87
CA VAL A 494 1.26 -19.24 4.86
C VAL A 494 0.74 -19.48 6.26
N GLU A 495 -0.33 -18.78 6.62
CA GLU A 495 -1.08 -19.03 7.83
C GLU A 495 -2.50 -19.50 7.51
N TYR A 496 -2.86 -20.70 7.97
CA TYR A 496 -4.23 -21.17 7.93
C TYR A 496 -4.98 -20.65 9.14
N VAL A 497 -6.00 -19.83 8.89
CA VAL A 497 -6.83 -19.21 9.91
C VAL A 497 -8.09 -20.09 10.06
N PRO A 498 -8.32 -20.68 11.24
CA PRO A 498 -9.54 -21.45 11.48
C PRO A 498 -10.77 -20.53 11.41
N PRO A 499 -11.95 -21.04 11.03
CA PRO A 499 -13.20 -20.31 11.16
C PRO A 499 -13.37 -19.95 12.63
N ILE A 500 -13.78 -18.70 12.88
CA ILE A 500 -13.79 -18.11 14.22
C ILE A 500 -14.64 -18.96 15.16
N GLU A 501 -13.99 -19.80 15.98
CA GLU A 501 -14.42 -20.22 17.32
C GLU A 501 -13.27 -20.93 18.08
N LYS A 502 -13.35 -20.91 19.41
CA LYS A 502 -12.30 -21.21 20.41
C LYS A 502 -11.35 -22.38 20.05
N PRO A 503 -10.07 -22.33 20.49
CA PRO A 503 -9.10 -23.41 20.26
C PRO A 503 -9.66 -24.75 20.74
N ILE A 504 -9.79 -25.69 19.81
CA ILE A 504 -10.14 -27.08 20.11
C ILE A 504 -8.89 -27.74 20.71
N THR A 505 -8.76 -27.70 22.03
CA THR A 505 -7.70 -28.44 22.74
C THR A 505 -8.06 -29.93 22.77
N LEU A 506 -7.61 -30.68 21.78
CA LEU A 506 -7.69 -32.15 21.80
C LEU A 506 -6.52 -32.71 22.62
N GLN A 507 -6.77 -33.10 23.87
CA GLN A 507 -5.80 -33.89 24.64
C GLN A 507 -5.59 -35.24 23.95
N LEU A 508 -4.35 -35.52 23.55
CA LEU A 508 -3.90 -36.85 23.17
C LEU A 508 -3.93 -37.74 24.43
N LYS A 509 -5.08 -38.34 24.73
CA LYS A 509 -5.13 -39.41 25.73
C LYS A 509 -4.42 -40.63 25.14
N LYS A 510 -3.38 -41.11 25.83
CA LYS A 510 -2.86 -42.48 25.65
C LYS A 510 -4.04 -43.45 25.79
N GLN A 511 -4.26 -44.28 24.79
CA GLN A 511 -5.14 -45.46 24.94
C GLN A 511 -4.43 -46.52 25.76
#